data_AF-A0A6J2K0M0-F1
#
_entry.id   AF-A0A6J2K0M0-F1
#
_cell.length_a   1.000
_cell.length_b   1.000
_cell.length_c   1.000
_cell.angle_alpha   90.00
_cell.angle_beta   90.00
_cell.angle_gamma   90.00
#
_symmetry.space_group_name_H-M   'P 1'
#
loop_
_entity.id
_entity.type
_entity.pdbx_description
1 polymer ?
#
loop_
_entity_poly.entity_id
_entity_poly.type
_entity_poly.pdbx_seq_one_letter_code
_entity_poly.pdbx_strand_id
1 'polypeptide(L)'
;MTADFAKEKVFWTRKMNLKLVKFIESRPYMWNPKDPLYTSISAKDQAYSDFASKYGDEFSWQAVKERWTNIRSTYNNYLRKIKASRTKRDGEIYKVNWHLWTACSFLLKLNKENNSELRLFLNENGESTQNTDQIGEHCQYYPDEIEIKSDSEIEPVSLNMDCFSIAESLASVFRGIQHDAFGLENTKHGQIGRAVTRKLNEISSYEAAQMMHKITEILLRYDRSNPINPNNIKAEIT
;
A
#
# COMPACT_ATOMS: atom_id res chain seq x y z
N MET A 1 -9.20 -18.62 35.84
CA MET A 1 -8.96 -17.32 35.18
C MET A 1 -8.13 -17.57 33.93
N THR A 2 -8.79 -17.84 32.80
CA THR A 2 -8.15 -18.15 31.52
C THR A 2 -8.91 -17.42 30.41
N ALA A 3 -8.83 -16.09 30.42
CA ALA A 3 -9.52 -15.23 29.47
C ALA A 3 -8.56 -14.30 28.70
N ASP A 4 -7.27 -14.65 28.59
CA ASP A 4 -6.23 -13.69 28.15
C ASP A 4 -5.65 -13.92 26.75
N PHE A 5 -6.13 -14.89 25.96
CA PHE A 5 -5.50 -15.16 24.65
C PHE A 5 -6.45 -15.44 23.49
N ALA A 6 -7.69 -14.97 23.57
CA ALA A 6 -8.37 -14.63 22.33
C ALA A 6 -7.69 -13.35 21.79
N LYS A 7 -6.49 -13.50 21.19
CA LYS A 7 -5.92 -12.48 20.34
C LYS A 7 -6.97 -12.20 19.28
N GLU A 8 -7.72 -11.12 19.49
CA GLU A 8 -8.67 -10.56 18.57
C GLU A 8 -8.07 -10.68 17.16
N LYS A 9 -8.71 -11.46 16.27
CA LYS A 9 -8.27 -11.64 14.88
C LYS A 9 -8.64 -10.39 14.08
N VAL A 10 -8.20 -9.24 14.58
CA VAL A 10 -8.43 -7.94 13.98
C VAL A 10 -7.44 -7.75 12.84
N PHE A 11 -7.96 -7.73 11.61
CA PHE A 11 -7.14 -7.60 10.41
C PHE A 11 -6.89 -6.13 10.06
N TRP A 12 -5.63 -5.70 10.14
CA TRP A 12 -5.24 -4.30 9.88
C TRP A 12 -4.84 -4.04 8.43
N THR A 13 -5.77 -3.54 7.61
CA THR A 13 -5.47 -3.12 6.22
C THR A 13 -4.56 -1.88 6.16
N ARG A 14 -3.86 -1.67 5.04
CA ARG A 14 -3.04 -0.47 4.79
C ARG A 14 -3.84 0.83 4.94
N LYS A 15 -5.07 0.86 4.40
CA LYS A 15 -5.98 2.01 4.49
C LYS A 15 -6.38 2.29 5.94
N MET A 16 -6.66 1.26 6.72
CA MET A 16 -7.04 1.42 8.13
C MET A 16 -5.88 1.91 9.00
N ASN A 17 -4.66 1.38 8.76
CA ASN A 17 -3.46 1.91 9.39
C ASN A 17 -3.26 3.39 9.10
N LEU A 18 -3.43 3.81 7.83
CA LEU A 18 -3.33 5.21 7.45
C LEU A 18 -4.40 6.07 8.14
N LYS A 19 -5.65 5.60 8.19
CA LYS A 19 -6.73 6.27 8.93
C LYS A 19 -6.42 6.40 10.42
N LEU A 20 -5.84 5.38 11.05
CA LEU A 20 -5.42 5.43 12.45
C LEU A 20 -4.34 6.50 12.67
N VAL A 21 -3.32 6.52 11.81
CA VAL A 21 -2.25 7.53 11.89
C VAL A 21 -2.82 8.94 11.76
N LYS A 22 -3.72 9.17 10.80
CA LYS A 22 -4.38 10.47 10.59
C LYS A 22 -5.30 10.88 11.74
N PHE A 23 -6.03 9.91 12.30
CA PHE A 23 -6.88 10.13 13.47
C PHE A 23 -6.08 10.55 14.71
N ILE A 24 -4.87 9.99 14.88
CA ILE A 24 -3.97 10.35 15.96
C ILE A 24 -3.30 11.69 15.69
N GLU A 25 -2.83 11.93 14.45
CA GLU A 25 -2.26 13.22 14.03
C GLU A 25 -3.18 14.39 14.40
N SER A 26 -4.50 14.25 14.17
CA SER A 26 -5.49 15.28 14.46
C SER A 26 -5.78 15.50 15.95
N ARG A 27 -5.22 14.70 16.86
CA ARG A 27 -5.46 14.75 18.32
C ARG A 27 -4.13 14.93 19.06
N PRO A 28 -3.68 16.17 19.30
CA PRO A 28 -2.36 16.41 19.89
C PRO A 28 -2.15 15.70 21.23
N TYR A 29 -3.14 15.61 22.11
CA TYR A 29 -3.06 14.86 23.37
C TYR A 29 -2.68 13.37 23.23
N MET A 30 -2.83 12.77 22.05
CA MET A 30 -2.46 11.38 21.80
C MET A 30 -0.96 11.18 21.61
N TRP A 31 -0.23 12.21 21.16
CA TRP A 31 1.15 12.06 20.69
C TRP A 31 2.10 13.20 21.09
N ASN A 32 1.56 14.34 21.51
CA ASN A 32 2.32 15.53 21.89
C ASN A 32 2.44 15.63 23.41
N PRO A 33 3.63 15.45 24.00
CA PRO A 33 3.84 15.58 25.44
C PRO A 33 3.59 17.00 25.99
N LYS A 34 3.54 18.01 25.13
CA LYS A 34 3.24 19.40 25.52
C LYS A 34 1.74 19.69 25.63
N ASP A 35 0.89 18.75 25.21
CA ASP A 35 -0.56 18.91 25.33
C ASP A 35 -0.99 18.66 26.80
N PRO A 36 -1.83 19.53 27.40
CA PRO A 36 -2.28 19.37 28.79
C PRO A 36 -2.98 18.03 29.08
N LEU A 37 -3.64 17.45 28.09
CA LEU A 37 -4.35 16.18 28.21
C LEU A 37 -3.47 14.96 27.89
N TYR A 38 -2.18 15.16 27.59
CA TYR A 38 -1.27 14.06 27.24
C TYR A 38 -1.14 13.01 28.35
N THR A 39 -1.23 13.39 29.61
CA THR A 39 -1.14 12.43 30.74
C THR A 39 -2.46 11.73 31.02
N SER A 40 -3.57 12.20 30.44
CA SER A 40 -4.89 11.61 30.66
C SER A 40 -5.03 10.26 29.95
N ILE A 41 -4.94 9.18 30.72
CA ILE A 41 -5.15 7.81 30.24
C ILE A 41 -6.59 7.64 29.75
N SER A 42 -7.56 8.15 30.52
CA SER A 42 -8.98 8.09 30.18
C SER A 42 -9.29 8.75 28.83
N ALA A 43 -8.72 9.94 28.55
CA ALA A 43 -8.93 10.61 27.27
C ALA A 43 -8.35 9.81 26.09
N LYS A 44 -7.21 9.12 26.29
CA LYS A 44 -6.60 8.28 25.26
C LYS A 44 -7.39 7.00 25.03
N ASP A 45 -7.80 6.32 26.09
CA ASP A 45 -8.59 5.09 25.98
C ASP A 45 -9.97 5.38 25.35
N GLN A 46 -10.59 6.52 25.68
CA GLN A 46 -11.79 6.99 24.98
C GLN A 46 -11.53 7.24 23.49
N ALA A 47 -10.44 7.91 23.13
CA ALA A 47 -10.11 8.15 21.73
C ALA A 47 -9.86 6.86 20.94
N TYR A 48 -9.25 5.84 21.58
CA TYR A 48 -9.12 4.51 20.97
C TYR A 48 -10.46 3.81 20.80
N SER A 49 -11.36 3.93 21.79
CA SER A 49 -12.73 3.44 21.71
C SER A 49 -13.49 4.09 20.55
N ASP A 50 -13.43 5.43 20.43
CA ASP A 50 -14.07 6.17 19.35
C ASP A 50 -13.57 5.77 17.95
N PHE A 51 -12.29 5.38 17.84
CA PHE A 51 -11.75 4.85 16.59
C PHE A 51 -12.29 3.44 16.32
N ALA A 52 -12.30 2.59 17.35
CA ALA A 52 -12.75 1.21 17.28
C ALA A 52 -14.22 1.09 16.87
N SER A 53 -15.09 1.93 17.44
CA SER A 53 -16.54 1.95 17.12
C SER A 53 -16.86 2.21 15.66
N LYS A 54 -15.91 2.72 14.85
CA LYS A 54 -16.10 2.92 13.40
C LYS A 54 -15.97 1.64 12.58
N TYR A 55 -15.46 0.56 13.18
CA TYR A 55 -15.16 -0.71 12.51
C TYR A 55 -15.93 -1.90 13.09
N GLY A 56 -16.91 -1.64 13.97
CA GLY A 56 -17.81 -2.64 14.56
C GLY A 56 -17.30 -3.22 15.88
N ASP A 57 -18.12 -4.09 16.48
CA ASP A 57 -17.93 -4.63 17.83
C ASP A 57 -16.72 -5.59 17.95
N GLU A 58 -16.13 -6.01 16.82
CA GLU A 58 -14.93 -6.85 16.77
C GLU A 58 -13.62 -6.08 17.00
N PHE A 59 -13.66 -4.75 16.96
CA PHE A 59 -12.52 -3.90 17.30
C PHE A 59 -12.61 -3.44 18.74
N SER A 60 -11.71 -3.92 19.60
CA SER A 60 -11.54 -3.34 20.92
C SER A 60 -10.64 -2.10 20.90
N TRP A 61 -10.83 -1.20 21.88
CA TRP A 61 -9.92 -0.07 22.07
C TRP A 61 -8.49 -0.56 22.39
N GLN A 62 -8.33 -1.72 23.02
CA GLN A 62 -7.04 -2.36 23.29
C GLN A 62 -6.31 -2.73 22.00
N ALA A 63 -7.00 -3.32 21.01
CA ALA A 63 -6.40 -3.66 19.72
C ALA A 63 -5.92 -2.40 18.96
N VAL A 64 -6.68 -1.30 19.03
CA VAL A 64 -6.27 -0.01 18.44
C VAL A 64 -5.02 0.54 19.14
N LYS A 65 -4.98 0.49 20.48
CA LYS A 65 -3.84 0.94 21.30
C LYS A 65 -2.58 0.12 21.03
N GLU A 66 -2.69 -1.20 20.97
CA GLU A 66 -1.60 -2.11 20.61
C GLU A 66 -1.09 -1.79 19.20
N ARG A 67 -2.02 -1.62 18.24
CA ARG A 67 -1.64 -1.33 16.87
C ARG A 67 -0.89 -0.01 16.74
N TRP A 68 -1.36 1.05 17.40
CA TRP A 68 -0.65 2.33 17.42
C TRP A 68 0.74 2.21 18.05
N THR A 69 0.85 1.45 19.15
CA THR A 69 2.14 1.19 19.82
C THR A 69 3.12 0.51 18.86
N ASN A 70 2.65 -0.45 18.07
CA ASN A 70 3.45 -1.12 17.05
C ASN A 70 3.89 -0.16 15.93
N ILE A 71 2.96 0.64 15.38
CA ILE A 71 3.27 1.66 14.36
C ILE A 71 4.36 2.63 14.87
N ARG A 72 4.19 3.17 16.08
CA ARG A 72 5.16 4.09 16.69
C ARG A 72 6.52 3.44 16.90
N SER A 73 6.55 2.18 17.32
CA SER A 73 7.78 1.41 17.52
C SER A 73 8.52 1.17 16.21
N THR A 74 7.80 0.81 15.14
CA THR A 74 8.35 0.68 13.79
C THR A 74 8.93 2.00 13.29
N TYR A 75 8.20 3.11 13.46
CA TYR A 75 8.69 4.43 13.10
C TYR A 75 9.99 4.80 13.83
N ASN A 76 10.05 4.59 15.15
CA ASN A 76 11.24 4.84 15.95
C ASN A 76 12.43 3.94 15.56
N ASN A 77 12.17 2.72 15.07
CA ASN A 77 13.21 1.85 14.54
C ASN A 77 13.83 2.44 13.27
N TYR A 78 13.00 2.88 12.32
CA TYR A 78 13.48 3.56 11.11
C TYR A 78 14.24 4.85 11.44
N LEU A 79 13.78 5.65 12.40
CA LEU A 79 14.52 6.81 12.88
C LEU A 79 15.92 6.45 13.39
N ARG A 80 16.05 5.37 14.16
CA ARG A 80 17.35 4.88 14.64
C ARG A 80 18.25 4.43 13.50
N LYS A 81 17.71 3.73 12.49
CA LYS A 81 18.46 3.30 11.30
C LYS A 81 19.02 4.47 10.51
N ILE A 82 18.20 5.51 10.27
CA ILE A 82 18.67 6.73 9.59
C ILE A 82 19.76 7.43 10.40
N LYS A 83 19.59 7.56 11.72
CA LYS A 83 20.60 8.17 12.58
C LYS A 83 21.92 7.37 12.55
N ALA A 84 21.83 6.04 12.61
CA ALA A 84 23.00 5.17 12.57
C ALA A 84 23.71 5.17 11.21
N SER A 85 22.98 5.27 10.09
CA SER A 85 23.61 5.38 8.77
C SER A 85 24.39 6.68 8.62
N ARG A 86 23.91 7.78 9.21
CA ARG A 86 24.59 9.09 9.18
C ARG A 86 25.91 9.12 9.95
N THR A 87 26.06 8.33 11.01
CA THR A 87 27.31 8.27 11.77
C THR A 87 28.42 7.55 10.99
N LYS A 88 28.09 6.77 9.96
CA LYS A 88 29.06 6.11 9.10
C LYS A 88 29.49 7.09 8.01
N ARG A 89 30.78 7.44 7.95
CA ARG A 89 31.35 8.43 7.01
C ARG A 89 31.39 7.97 5.53
N ASP A 90 31.07 6.71 5.25
CA ASP A 90 31.37 6.05 3.98
C ASP A 90 30.17 5.27 3.40
N GLY A 91 28.94 5.67 3.75
CA GLY A 91 27.74 4.88 3.43
C GLY A 91 26.58 5.69 2.90
N GLU A 92 25.90 5.13 1.89
CA GLU A 92 24.60 5.60 1.41
C GLU A 92 23.61 5.78 2.58
N ILE A 93 22.84 6.86 2.53
CA ILE A 93 21.88 7.18 3.58
C ILE A 93 20.73 6.18 3.53
N TYR A 94 20.33 5.67 4.70
CA TYR A 94 19.26 4.68 4.79
C TYR A 94 17.93 5.22 4.24
N LYS A 95 17.43 4.65 3.14
CA LYS A 95 16.13 4.96 2.55
C LYS A 95 15.02 4.13 3.18
N VAL A 96 13.97 4.79 3.68
CA VAL A 96 12.83 4.10 4.30
C VAL A 96 11.78 3.77 3.25
N ASN A 97 11.56 2.48 3.00
CA ASN A 97 10.43 2.00 2.19
C ASN A 97 9.32 1.46 3.11
N TRP A 98 8.61 2.35 3.79
CA TRP A 98 7.48 1.98 4.65
C TRP A 98 6.29 2.89 4.42
N HIS A 99 5.13 2.30 4.18
CA HIS A 99 3.93 3.02 3.73
C HIS A 99 3.36 4.06 4.70
N LEU A 100 3.69 3.97 6.00
CA LEU A 100 3.26 4.96 7.00
C LEU A 100 4.35 5.98 7.31
N TRP A 101 5.53 5.89 6.67
CA TRP A 101 6.67 6.75 6.97
C TRP A 101 6.32 8.23 6.89
N THR A 102 5.81 8.66 5.73
CA THR A 102 5.40 10.04 5.49
C THR A 102 4.24 10.45 6.39
N ALA A 103 3.29 9.55 6.64
CA ALA A 103 2.14 9.80 7.50
C ALA A 103 2.54 10.00 8.98
N CYS A 104 3.60 9.36 9.46
CA CYS A 104 4.10 9.50 10.82
C CYS A 104 5.04 10.69 11.02
N SER A 105 5.34 11.46 9.97
CA SER A 105 6.28 12.60 10.02
C SER A 105 5.91 13.68 11.04
N PHE A 106 4.63 13.82 11.41
CA PHE A 106 4.19 14.77 12.43
C PHE A 106 4.84 14.53 13.80
N LEU A 107 5.23 13.29 14.09
CA LEU A 107 5.93 12.94 15.34
C LEU A 107 7.30 13.62 15.46
N LEU A 108 7.90 14.05 14.35
CA LEU A 108 9.17 14.80 14.36
C LEU A 108 9.00 16.28 14.66
N LYS A 109 7.80 16.85 14.48
CA LYS A 109 7.57 18.30 14.60
C LYS A 109 7.90 18.86 16.00
N LEU A 110 8.01 18.00 17.02
CA LEU A 110 8.28 18.38 18.41
C LEU A 110 9.76 18.50 18.76
N ASN A 111 10.64 17.80 18.03
CA ASN A 111 12.09 17.88 18.25
C ASN A 111 12.69 18.92 17.31
N LYS A 112 12.42 20.21 17.56
CA LYS A 112 12.91 21.34 16.73
C LYS A 112 14.43 21.48 16.75
N GLU A 113 15.11 20.99 17.79
CA GLU A 113 16.53 21.28 17.99
C GLU A 113 17.48 20.33 17.23
N ASN A 114 17.00 19.19 16.70
CA ASN A 114 17.87 18.15 16.12
C ASN A 114 17.39 17.56 14.76
N ASN A 115 16.38 18.14 14.08
CA ASN A 115 15.70 17.47 12.95
C ASN A 115 15.53 18.29 11.66
N SER A 116 16.22 19.43 11.48
CA SER A 116 16.16 20.20 10.23
C SER A 116 16.50 19.33 9.02
N GLU A 117 17.57 18.55 9.11
CA GLU A 117 18.00 17.64 8.04
C GLU A 117 17.05 16.45 7.83
N LEU A 118 16.45 15.90 8.89
CA LEU A 118 15.55 14.76 8.76
C LEU A 118 14.24 15.13 8.04
N ARG A 119 13.86 16.41 8.07
CA ARG A 119 12.78 16.95 7.26
C ARG A 119 13.12 16.98 5.76
N LEU A 120 14.38 17.21 5.39
CA LEU A 120 14.81 17.16 3.99
C LEU A 120 14.64 15.76 3.41
N PHE A 121 14.99 14.70 4.16
CA PHE A 121 14.75 13.30 3.76
C PHE A 121 13.28 12.93 3.61
N LEU A 122 12.39 13.57 4.38
CA LEU A 122 10.95 13.36 4.23
C LEU A 122 10.43 13.98 2.93
N ASN A 123 11.01 15.10 2.51
CA ASN A 123 10.66 15.78 1.26
C ASN A 123 11.21 15.02 0.04
N GLU A 124 12.42 14.46 0.11
CA GLU A 124 13.01 13.67 -1.00
C GLU A 124 12.33 12.31 -1.22
N ASN A 125 11.72 11.73 -0.19
CA ASN A 125 10.94 10.49 -0.29
C ASN A 125 9.43 10.75 -0.53
N GLY A 126 9.05 12.00 -0.78
CA GLY A 126 7.67 12.48 -0.87
C GLY A 126 7.17 12.68 -2.29
N GLU A 127 7.25 11.68 -3.16
CA GLU A 127 6.47 11.65 -4.41
C GLU A 127 5.64 10.37 -4.54
N SER A 128 4.46 10.53 -5.15
CA SER A 128 3.33 9.60 -5.26
C SER A 128 2.42 9.48 -4.02
N THR A 129 1.74 10.57 -3.69
CA THR A 129 0.36 10.46 -3.17
C THR A 129 -0.56 10.91 -4.31
N GLN A 130 -1.21 9.95 -4.98
CA GLN A 130 -2.27 10.26 -5.93
C GLN A 130 -3.42 10.93 -5.16
N ASN A 131 -3.68 12.19 -5.52
CA ASN A 131 -4.91 12.89 -5.18
C ASN A 131 -6.06 12.26 -5.97
N THR A 132 -6.85 11.40 -5.36
CA THR A 132 -8.25 11.24 -5.76
C THR A 132 -9.04 12.17 -4.86
N ASP A 133 -9.48 13.29 -5.45
CA ASP A 133 -10.81 13.89 -5.26
C ASP A 133 -10.84 15.25 -5.98
N GLN A 134 -11.06 15.25 -7.30
CA GLN A 134 -11.79 16.31 -8.00
C GLN A 134 -12.55 15.69 -9.18
N ILE A 135 -13.87 15.67 -9.03
CA ILE A 135 -14.85 15.43 -10.09
C ILE A 135 -14.93 16.72 -10.90
N GLY A 136 -14.77 16.62 -12.21
CA GLY A 136 -15.04 17.68 -13.18
C GLY A 136 -15.37 17.04 -14.51
N GLU A 137 -16.64 17.11 -14.90
CA GLU A 137 -17.15 16.70 -16.20
C GLU A 137 -16.40 17.40 -17.33
N HIS A 138 -15.89 16.63 -18.31
CA HIS A 138 -15.86 17.08 -19.69
C HIS A 138 -15.85 15.89 -20.65
N CYS A 139 -16.94 15.75 -21.41
CA CYS A 139 -17.02 14.88 -22.58
C CYS A 139 -16.19 15.46 -23.73
N GLN A 140 -15.49 14.60 -24.49
CA GLN A 140 -15.33 14.65 -25.97
C GLN A 140 -14.35 13.54 -26.40
N TYR A 141 -14.81 12.53 -27.14
CA TYR A 141 -14.77 12.41 -28.61
C TYR A 141 -13.53 11.62 -29.08
N TYR A 142 -13.77 10.37 -29.48
CA TYR A 142 -12.82 9.53 -30.23
C TYR A 142 -12.80 9.95 -31.70
N PRO A 143 -11.63 9.94 -32.34
CA PRO A 143 -11.56 9.45 -33.71
C PRO A 143 -10.78 8.12 -33.81
N ASP A 144 -11.37 7.24 -34.60
CA ASP A 144 -10.85 5.97 -35.11
C ASP A 144 -9.65 6.14 -36.07
N GLU A 145 -8.95 5.00 -36.26
CA GLU A 145 -7.98 4.65 -37.32
C GLU A 145 -6.56 5.26 -37.16
N ILE A 146 -5.47 4.49 -37.20
CA ILE A 146 -4.86 3.93 -38.43
C ILE A 146 -3.91 2.74 -38.12
N GLU A 147 -4.15 1.67 -38.87
CA GLU A 147 -3.27 0.69 -39.56
C GLU A 147 -1.92 0.19 -39.00
N ILE A 148 -1.80 -1.15 -39.06
CA ILE A 148 -0.59 -1.97 -38.96
C ILE A 148 0.15 -1.98 -40.30
N LYS A 149 1.47 -1.77 -40.33
CA LYS A 149 2.37 -2.31 -41.39
C LYS A 149 3.75 -2.72 -40.85
N SER A 150 4.26 -3.77 -41.49
CA SER A 150 5.39 -4.67 -41.19
C SER A 150 6.75 -4.22 -41.74
N ASP A 151 7.81 -4.75 -41.11
CA ASP A 151 9.19 -5.05 -41.54
C ASP A 151 9.85 -4.29 -42.71
N SER A 152 11.01 -3.65 -42.45
CA SER A 152 12.33 -4.09 -42.98
C SER A 152 13.46 -3.05 -42.76
N GLU A 153 14.66 -3.57 -42.49
CA GLU A 153 16.02 -3.01 -42.75
C GLU A 153 16.69 -2.08 -41.73
N ILE A 154 17.89 -2.50 -41.31
CA ILE A 154 18.83 -1.84 -40.41
C ILE A 154 19.99 -1.29 -41.27
N GLU A 155 20.35 -0.01 -41.06
CA GLU A 155 21.71 0.60 -40.95
C GLU A 155 21.70 2.08 -41.41
N PRO A 156 22.67 2.95 -41.03
CA PRO A 156 23.41 3.08 -39.77
C PRO A 156 23.25 4.48 -39.13
N VAL A 157 23.72 4.59 -37.90
CA VAL A 157 23.56 5.65 -36.90
C VAL A 157 23.95 7.07 -37.34
N SER A 158 23.09 8.05 -37.06
CA SER A 158 23.46 9.46 -36.81
C SER A 158 23.04 9.83 -35.39
N LEU A 159 24.03 10.02 -34.51
CA LEU A 159 23.85 10.38 -33.11
C LEU A 159 23.47 11.86 -33.00
N ASN A 160 22.17 12.12 -32.92
CA ASN A 160 21.63 13.24 -32.17
C ASN A 160 20.27 12.81 -31.60
N MET A 161 20.33 11.86 -30.65
CA MET A 161 19.18 11.59 -29.79
C MET A 161 19.16 12.69 -28.73
N ASP A 162 18.32 13.69 -28.94
CA ASP A 162 17.98 14.64 -27.89
C ASP A 162 17.56 13.85 -26.65
N CYS A 163 18.06 14.21 -25.46
CA CYS A 163 17.67 13.55 -24.20
C CYS A 163 16.15 13.45 -24.02
N PHE A 164 15.40 14.32 -24.70
CA PHE A 164 13.95 14.29 -24.78
C PHE A 164 13.39 12.99 -25.36
N SER A 165 13.93 12.47 -26.47
CA SER A 165 13.44 11.24 -27.10
C SER A 165 13.75 9.99 -26.26
N ILE A 166 14.91 10.00 -25.59
CA ILE A 166 15.29 8.97 -24.62
C ILE A 166 14.35 9.03 -23.42
N ALA A 167 14.08 10.22 -22.90
CA ALA A 167 13.15 10.42 -21.79
C ALA A 167 11.72 10.01 -22.14
N GLU A 168 11.23 10.30 -23.35
CA GLU A 168 9.91 9.86 -23.80
C GLU A 168 9.84 8.34 -23.98
N SER A 169 10.87 7.74 -24.59
CA SER A 169 10.94 6.29 -24.78
C SER A 169 10.94 5.57 -23.44
N LEU A 170 11.76 6.03 -22.48
CA LEU A 170 11.76 5.51 -21.12
C LEU A 170 10.42 5.76 -20.43
N ALA A 171 9.83 6.96 -20.54
CA ALA A 171 8.54 7.27 -19.95
C ALA A 171 7.43 6.37 -20.50
N SER A 172 7.42 6.04 -21.80
CA SER A 172 6.44 5.14 -22.40
C SER A 172 6.55 3.71 -21.85
N VAL A 173 7.79 3.20 -21.75
CA VAL A 173 8.10 1.88 -21.18
C VAL A 173 7.69 1.83 -19.70
N PHE A 174 8.05 2.85 -18.93
CA PHE A 174 7.68 2.92 -17.51
C PHE A 174 6.19 3.15 -17.28
N ARG A 175 5.47 3.83 -18.20
CA ARG A 175 4.01 3.96 -18.13
C ARG A 175 3.31 2.62 -18.37
N GLY A 176 3.84 1.80 -19.29
CA GLY A 176 3.41 0.42 -19.47
C GLY A 176 3.65 -0.45 -18.22
N ILE A 177 4.81 -0.27 -17.57
CA ILE A 177 5.18 -1.00 -16.34
C ILE A 177 4.38 -0.53 -15.10
N GLN A 178 4.02 0.76 -15.02
CA GLN A 178 3.21 1.28 -13.91
C GLN A 178 1.79 0.73 -13.88
N HIS A 179 1.25 0.38 -15.05
CA HIS A 179 -0.06 -0.24 -15.16
C HIS A 179 -0.01 -1.76 -15.32
N ASP A 180 1.14 -2.35 -15.68
CA ASP A 180 1.29 -3.79 -15.83
C ASP A 180 2.74 -4.25 -15.63
N ALA A 181 3.19 -4.27 -14.38
CA ALA A 181 4.56 -4.63 -14.03
C ALA A 181 4.98 -6.05 -14.47
N PHE A 182 4.02 -6.92 -14.86
CA PHE A 182 4.26 -8.30 -15.24
C PHE A 182 3.72 -8.68 -16.62
N GLY A 183 3.19 -7.73 -17.42
CA GLY A 183 2.54 -8.05 -18.69
C GLY A 183 1.26 -8.89 -18.54
N LEU A 184 0.72 -9.00 -17.32
CA LEU A 184 -0.43 -9.83 -16.99
C LEU A 184 -1.76 -9.11 -17.29
N GLU A 185 -1.79 -7.78 -17.22
CA GLU A 185 -2.99 -6.96 -17.34
C GLU A 185 -3.66 -7.06 -18.71
N ASN A 186 -2.90 -7.32 -19.77
CA ASN A 186 -3.42 -7.49 -21.14
C ASN A 186 -3.83 -8.93 -21.46
N THR A 187 -3.64 -9.88 -20.54
CA THR A 187 -4.01 -11.28 -20.76
C THR A 187 -5.46 -11.54 -20.35
N LYS A 188 -6.11 -12.54 -20.98
CA LYS A 188 -7.45 -13.01 -20.58
C LYS A 188 -7.53 -13.39 -19.09
N HIS A 189 -6.44 -13.91 -18.52
CA HIS A 189 -6.38 -14.31 -17.11
C HIS A 189 -6.19 -13.11 -16.17
N GLY A 190 -5.43 -12.09 -16.58
CA GLY A 190 -5.29 -10.85 -15.80
C GLY A 190 -6.57 -10.02 -15.76
N GLN A 191 -7.35 -10.00 -16.85
CA GLN A 191 -8.68 -9.40 -16.86
C GLN A 191 -9.60 -10.04 -15.81
N ILE A 192 -9.59 -11.37 -15.71
CA ILE A 192 -10.32 -12.12 -14.68
C ILE A 192 -9.79 -11.76 -13.29
N GLY A 193 -8.46 -11.76 -13.10
CA GLY A 193 -7.83 -11.37 -11.84
C GLY A 193 -8.28 -9.99 -11.35
N ARG A 194 -8.28 -8.97 -12.23
CA ARG A 194 -8.78 -7.63 -11.91
C ARG A 194 -10.26 -7.62 -11.55
N ALA A 195 -11.10 -8.33 -12.31
CA ALA A 195 -12.52 -8.40 -12.03
C ALA A 195 -12.79 -9.00 -10.65
N VAL A 196 -12.06 -10.07 -10.30
CA VAL A 196 -12.11 -10.70 -8.98
C VAL A 196 -11.62 -9.75 -7.89
N THR A 197 -10.46 -9.12 -8.05
CA THR A 197 -9.92 -8.16 -7.07
C THR A 197 -10.85 -6.98 -6.86
N ARG A 198 -11.43 -6.42 -7.93
CA ARG A 198 -12.40 -5.32 -7.83
C ARG A 198 -13.62 -5.75 -7.01
N LYS A 199 -14.20 -6.91 -7.32
CA LYS A 199 -15.36 -7.43 -6.59
C LYS A 199 -15.07 -7.72 -5.12
N LEU A 200 -13.90 -8.27 -4.80
CA LEU A 200 -13.49 -8.51 -3.42
C LEU A 200 -13.30 -7.21 -2.61
N ASN A 201 -12.93 -6.12 -3.26
CA ASN A 201 -12.79 -4.81 -2.63
C ASN A 201 -14.14 -4.09 -2.41
N GLU A 202 -15.19 -4.48 -3.13
CA GLU A 202 -16.53 -3.91 -3.01
C GLU A 202 -17.35 -4.52 -1.85
N ILE A 203 -17.00 -5.73 -1.40
CA ILE A 203 -17.72 -6.46 -0.36
C ILE A 203 -17.06 -6.32 1.02
N SER A 204 -17.75 -6.76 2.07
CA SER A 204 -17.22 -6.68 3.44
C SER A 204 -15.96 -7.53 3.60
N SER A 205 -15.09 -7.17 4.56
CA SER A 205 -13.84 -7.91 4.78
C SER A 205 -14.07 -9.38 5.15
N TYR A 206 -15.17 -9.68 5.85
CA TYR A 206 -15.53 -11.05 6.23
C TYR A 206 -15.99 -11.86 5.02
N GLU A 207 -16.86 -11.30 4.18
CA GLU A 207 -17.32 -11.95 2.95
C GLU A 207 -16.16 -12.11 1.94
N ALA A 208 -15.29 -11.11 1.82
CA ALA A 208 -14.09 -11.19 1.00
C ALA A 208 -13.18 -12.35 1.43
N ALA A 209 -13.01 -12.58 2.73
CA ALA A 209 -12.23 -13.70 3.25
C ALA A 209 -12.87 -15.06 2.91
N GLN A 210 -14.19 -15.19 3.04
CA GLN A 210 -14.91 -16.40 2.66
C GLN A 210 -14.81 -16.67 1.15
N MET A 211 -14.98 -15.63 0.33
CA MET A 211 -14.88 -15.74 -1.13
C MET A 211 -13.45 -16.07 -1.57
N MET A 212 -12.44 -15.50 -0.91
CA MET A 212 -11.05 -15.86 -1.15
C MET A 212 -10.78 -17.33 -0.84
N HIS A 213 -11.32 -17.86 0.27
CA HIS A 213 -11.19 -19.27 0.62
C HIS A 213 -11.77 -20.18 -0.47
N LYS A 214 -12.98 -19.87 -0.97
CA LYS A 214 -13.60 -20.60 -2.10
C LYS A 214 -12.77 -20.53 -3.38
N ILE A 215 -12.21 -19.37 -3.70
CA ILE A 215 -11.30 -19.21 -4.85
C ILE A 215 -10.07 -20.10 -4.67
N THR A 216 -9.47 -20.12 -3.48
CA THR A 216 -8.33 -21.00 -3.17
C THR A 216 -8.70 -22.48 -3.30
N GLU A 217 -9.86 -22.92 -2.82
CA GLU A 217 -10.31 -24.30 -2.98
C GLU A 217 -10.44 -24.70 -4.46
N ILE A 218 -11.00 -23.82 -5.29
CA ILE A 218 -11.10 -24.06 -6.74
C ILE A 218 -9.69 -24.18 -7.35
N LEU A 219 -8.79 -23.26 -7.03
CA LEU A 219 -7.42 -23.29 -7.54
C LEU A 219 -6.68 -24.58 -7.14
N LEU A 220 -6.82 -25.00 -5.88
CA LEU A 220 -6.24 -26.26 -5.38
C LEU A 220 -6.86 -27.49 -6.06
N ARG A 221 -8.17 -27.48 -6.32
CA ARG A 221 -8.85 -28.57 -7.03
C ARG A 221 -8.33 -28.74 -8.46
N TYR A 222 -8.07 -27.63 -9.14
CA TYR A 222 -7.60 -27.62 -10.53
C TYR A 222 -6.08 -27.52 -10.68
N ASP A 223 -5.33 -27.65 -9.59
CA ASP A 223 -3.88 -27.73 -9.64
C ASP A 223 -3.44 -28.98 -10.42
N ARG A 224 -2.39 -28.86 -11.25
CA ARG A 224 -1.93 -29.97 -12.10
C ARG A 224 -1.45 -31.17 -11.30
N SER A 225 -0.92 -30.95 -10.10
CA SER A 225 -0.46 -32.00 -9.19
C SER A 225 -1.59 -32.67 -8.42
N ASN A 226 -2.82 -32.12 -8.48
CA ASN A 226 -3.95 -32.70 -7.79
C ASN A 226 -4.47 -33.95 -8.55
N PRO A 227 -4.49 -35.13 -7.91
CA PRO A 227 -4.96 -36.36 -8.56
C PRO A 227 -6.47 -36.35 -8.87
N ILE A 228 -7.24 -35.49 -8.18
CA ILE A 228 -8.70 -35.34 -8.36
C ILE A 228 -9.00 -34.16 -9.30
N ASN A 229 -7.97 -33.58 -9.94
CA ASN A 229 -8.17 -32.51 -10.91
C ASN A 229 -9.05 -33.02 -12.06
N PRO A 230 -10.23 -32.42 -12.29
CA PRO A 230 -11.13 -32.85 -13.36
C PRO A 230 -10.48 -32.84 -14.75
N ASN A 231 -9.47 -31.99 -14.97
CA ASN A 231 -8.74 -31.91 -16.24
C ASN A 231 -7.72 -33.06 -16.43
N ASN A 232 -7.29 -33.70 -15.34
CA ASN A 232 -6.38 -34.85 -15.37
C ASN A 232 -7.15 -36.17 -15.54
N ILE A 233 -8.42 -36.19 -15.17
CA ILE A 233 -9.34 -37.31 -15.40
C ILE A 233 -9.78 -37.25 -16.86
N LYS A 234 -8.86 -37.55 -17.80
CA LYS A 234 -9.28 -37.86 -19.17
C LYS A 234 -10.14 -39.12 -19.11
N ALA A 235 -11.35 -38.99 -19.64
CA ALA A 235 -12.32 -40.06 -19.76
C ALA A 235 -11.71 -41.30 -20.43
N GLU A 236 -11.60 -42.40 -19.68
CA GLU A 236 -11.66 -43.73 -20.25
C GLU A 236 -13.09 -43.93 -20.77
N ILE A 237 -13.40 -43.36 -21.93
CA ILE A 237 -14.58 -43.72 -22.70
C ILE A 237 -14.14 -43.90 -24.15
N THR A 238 -14.08 -45.19 -24.52
CA THR A 238 -13.86 -45.83 -25.83
C THR A 238 -12.43 -46.01 -26.31
#